data_AF-A0A1X7DHI5-F1
#
_entry.id   AF-A0A1X7DHI5-F1
#
_cell.length_a   1.000
_cell.length_b   1.000
_cell.length_c   1.000
_cell.angle_alpha   90.00
_cell.angle_beta   90.00
_cell.angle_gamma   90.00
#
_symmetry.space_group_name_H-M   'P 1'
#
loop_
_entity.id
_entity.type
_entity.pdbx_description
1 polymer ?
#
loop_
_entity_poly.entity_id
_entity_poly.type
_entity_poly.pdbx_seq_one_letter_code
_entity_poly.pdbx_strand_id
1 'polypeptide(L)'
;MLKRVLTVAAVVACVFLYMIPAFSQDEITFLKDPAFVHPERPAAPFMHDMHNEKAVIDDCATCHHVWKDGKVVEGESSEDQKCSSCHQVKAEAGKTSLRNAYHKLCINCHIKKDKGPVTCAGCHPDGGAAPAGH
;
A
#
# COMPACT_ATOMS: atom_id res chain seq x y z
N MET A 1 23.95 -36.20 -28.66
CA MET A 1 24.21 -34.80 -28.24
C MET A 1 22.94 -33.95 -28.29
N LEU A 2 22.15 -34.02 -29.37
CA LEU A 2 20.89 -33.28 -29.52
C LEU A 2 19.89 -33.45 -28.37
N LYS A 3 19.69 -34.66 -27.85
CA LYS A 3 18.82 -34.92 -26.69
C LYS A 3 19.23 -34.14 -25.44
N ARG A 4 20.53 -34.08 -25.11
CA ARG A 4 21.06 -33.33 -23.96
C ARG A 4 20.93 -31.82 -24.14
N VAL A 5 21.13 -31.32 -25.36
CA VAL A 5 20.92 -29.91 -25.71
C VAL A 5 19.45 -29.52 -25.53
N LEU A 6 18.52 -30.36 -25.98
CA LEU A 6 17.08 -30.16 -25.79
C LEU A 6 16.68 -30.17 -24.31
N THR A 7 17.26 -31.05 -23.49
CA THR A 7 16.96 -31.09 -22.05
C THR A 7 17.45 -29.84 -21.34
N VAL A 8 18.68 -29.38 -21.63
CA VAL A 8 19.24 -28.16 -21.03
C VAL A 8 18.45 -26.92 -21.47
N ALA A 9 18.09 -26.82 -22.75
CA ALA A 9 17.27 -25.73 -23.27
C ALA A 9 15.88 -25.69 -22.59
N ALA A 10 15.26 -26.85 -22.37
CA ALA A 10 13.98 -26.93 -21.66
C ALA A 10 14.10 -26.48 -20.20
N VAL A 11 15.16 -26.88 -19.48
CA VAL A 11 15.40 -26.45 -18.09
C VAL A 11 15.62 -24.94 -18.01
N VAL A 12 16.44 -24.37 -18.90
CA VAL A 12 16.67 -22.91 -18.95
C VAL A 12 15.38 -22.16 -19.25
N ALA A 13 14.57 -22.65 -20.19
CA ALA A 13 13.27 -22.05 -20.50
C ALA A 13 12.31 -22.11 -19.30
N CYS A 14 12.25 -23.23 -18.58
CA CYS A 14 11.44 -23.35 -17.36
C CYS A 14 11.90 -22.40 -16.25
N VAL A 15 13.22 -22.24 -16.05
CA VAL A 15 13.77 -21.28 -15.07
C VAL A 15 13.43 -19.84 -15.45
N PHE A 16 13.57 -19.48 -16.73
CA PHE A 16 13.17 -18.16 -17.23
C PHE A 16 11.68 -17.90 -17.04
N LEU A 17 10.82 -18.86 -17.38
CA LEU A 17 9.37 -18.76 -17.17
C LEU A 17 8.98 -18.58 -15.70
N TYR A 18 9.73 -19.19 -14.78
CA TYR A 18 9.49 -19.08 -13.34
C TYR A 18 9.97 -17.74 -12.75
N MET A 19 10.88 -17.01 -13.42
CA MET A 19 11.33 -15.68 -12.97
C MET A 19 10.40 -14.54 -13.39
N ILE A 20 9.54 -14.73 -14.39
CA ILE A 20 8.61 -13.69 -14.88
C ILE A 20 7.63 -13.17 -13.79
N PRO A 21 7.02 -14.02 -12.93
CA PRO A 21 6.11 -13.55 -11.88
C PRO A 21 6.79 -12.69 -10.80
N ALA A 22 8.12 -12.82 -10.62
CA ALA A 22 8.86 -12.06 -9.61
C ALA A 22 8.92 -10.56 -9.92
N PHE A 23 8.74 -10.17 -11.19
CA PHE A 23 8.75 -8.77 -11.62
C PHE A 23 7.34 -8.16 -11.78
N SER A 24 6.28 -8.92 -11.46
CA SER A 24 4.88 -8.50 -11.68
C SER A 24 4.21 -7.91 -10.43
N GLN A 25 4.94 -7.60 -9.37
CA GLN A 25 4.37 -6.87 -8.24
C GLN A 25 4.38 -5.38 -8.59
N ASP A 26 3.23 -4.85 -8.99
CA ASP A 26 3.04 -3.41 -9.11
C ASP A 26 3.17 -2.77 -7.72
N GLU A 27 4.37 -2.30 -7.38
CA GLU A 27 4.61 -1.57 -6.14
C GLU A 27 3.79 -0.27 -6.17
N ILE A 28 2.97 -0.05 -5.14
CA ILE A 28 2.28 1.23 -5.01
C ILE A 28 3.32 2.33 -4.77
N THR A 29 3.23 3.40 -5.55
CA THR A 29 4.10 4.58 -5.44
C THR A 29 3.36 5.81 -4.92
N PHE A 30 2.03 5.76 -4.90
CA PHE A 30 1.15 6.79 -4.38
C PHE A 30 -0.07 6.16 -3.71
N LEU A 31 -0.56 6.78 -2.64
CA LEU A 31 -1.86 6.44 -2.07
C LEU A 31 -2.98 7.03 -2.95
N LYS A 32 -3.57 6.17 -3.78
CA LYS A 32 -4.73 6.49 -4.61
C LYS A 32 -5.85 5.49 -4.34
N ASP A 33 -6.85 5.95 -3.59
CA ASP A 33 -8.07 5.19 -3.43
C ASP A 33 -9.14 5.71 -4.42
N PRO A 34 -9.69 4.86 -5.31
CA PRO A 34 -10.70 5.27 -6.29
C PRO A 34 -11.99 5.78 -5.65
N ALA A 35 -12.21 5.54 -4.36
CA ALA A 35 -13.35 6.10 -3.63
C ALA A 35 -13.29 7.64 -3.57
N PHE A 36 -12.11 8.26 -3.66
CA PHE A 36 -11.97 9.70 -3.83
C PHE A 36 -12.14 10.12 -5.29
N VAL A 37 -13.39 10.21 -5.75
CA VAL A 37 -13.72 10.58 -7.14
C VAL A 37 -13.21 11.99 -7.50
N HIS A 38 -13.25 12.91 -6.54
CA HIS A 38 -12.76 14.29 -6.68
C HIS A 38 -11.82 14.63 -5.51
N PRO A 39 -10.54 14.24 -5.59
CA PRO A 39 -9.60 14.49 -4.51
C PRO A 39 -9.32 16.00 -4.37
N GLU A 40 -9.39 16.50 -3.14
CA GLU A 40 -9.13 17.91 -2.81
C GLU A 40 -7.62 18.26 -2.78
N ARG A 41 -6.76 17.24 -2.78
CA ARG A 41 -5.30 17.36 -2.68
C ARG A 41 -4.62 16.38 -3.66
N PRO A 42 -3.39 16.68 -4.10
CA PRO A 42 -2.55 15.72 -4.82
C PRO A 42 -2.42 14.38 -4.09
N ALA A 43 -2.18 13.29 -4.81
CA ALA A 43 -1.98 11.98 -4.19
C ALA A 43 -0.72 12.01 -3.31
N ALA A 44 -0.79 11.39 -2.15
CA ALA A 44 0.38 11.31 -1.26
C ALA A 44 1.38 10.29 -1.82
N PRO A 45 2.66 10.66 -2.07
CA PRO A 45 3.69 9.71 -2.45
C PRO A 45 3.88 8.67 -1.35
N PHE A 46 3.89 7.40 -1.73
CA PHE A 46 3.99 6.28 -0.81
C PHE A 46 4.51 5.08 -1.57
N MET A 47 5.84 4.99 -1.68
CA MET A 47 6.55 3.81 -2.16
C MET A 47 6.50 2.78 -1.03
N HIS A 48 5.52 1.89 -1.05
CA HIS A 48 5.11 1.10 0.13
C HIS A 48 6.25 0.31 0.73
N ASP A 49 7.01 -0.41 -0.09
CA ASP A 49 8.06 -1.30 0.41
C ASP A 49 9.25 -0.48 0.92
N MET A 50 9.67 0.53 0.15
CA MET A 50 10.70 1.47 0.59
C MET A 50 10.32 2.22 1.87
N HIS A 51 9.06 2.60 2.02
CA HIS A 51 8.55 3.25 3.23
C HIS A 51 8.67 2.31 4.43
N ASN A 52 8.17 1.08 4.28
CA ASN A 52 8.12 0.09 5.36
C ASN A 52 9.52 -0.36 5.78
N GLU A 53 10.41 -0.62 4.82
CA GLU A 53 11.81 -0.96 5.09
C GLU A 53 12.51 0.17 5.87
N LYS A 54 12.38 1.42 5.39
CA LYS A 54 13.01 2.58 6.04
C LYS A 54 12.43 2.86 7.43
N ALA A 55 11.14 2.58 7.63
CA ALA A 55 10.45 2.75 8.89
C ALA A 55 10.60 1.54 9.83
N VAL A 56 11.20 0.44 9.36
CA VAL A 56 11.33 -0.83 10.07
C VAL A 56 9.96 -1.35 10.53
N ILE A 57 9.04 -1.48 9.57
CA ILE A 57 7.68 -1.98 9.76
C ILE A 57 7.58 -3.35 9.09
N ASP A 58 7.64 -4.40 9.90
CA ASP A 58 7.52 -5.80 9.42
C ASP A 58 6.11 -6.37 9.67
N ASP A 59 5.33 -5.74 10.54
CA ASP A 59 3.96 -6.17 10.86
C ASP A 59 2.94 -5.50 9.95
N CYS A 60 2.38 -6.26 9.02
CA CYS A 60 1.33 -5.83 8.10
C CYS A 60 0.12 -5.22 8.82
N ALA A 61 -0.23 -5.76 10.00
CA ALA A 61 -1.38 -5.33 10.79
C ALA A 61 -1.21 -3.91 11.37
N THR A 62 0.02 -3.35 11.35
CA THR A 62 0.29 -1.96 11.68
C THR A 62 -0.59 -1.01 10.88
N CYS A 63 -0.82 -1.33 9.60
CA CYS A 63 -1.64 -0.52 8.69
C CYS A 63 -2.89 -1.28 8.23
N HIS A 64 -2.71 -2.54 7.82
CA HIS A 64 -3.77 -3.42 7.33
C HIS A 64 -4.41 -4.17 8.49
N HIS A 65 -5.07 -3.44 9.38
CA HIS A 65 -5.68 -4.02 10.57
C HIS A 65 -7.02 -4.73 10.26
N VAL A 66 -7.35 -5.71 11.08
CA VAL A 66 -8.72 -6.26 11.15
C VAL A 66 -9.38 -5.76 12.43
N TRP A 67 -10.57 -5.18 12.33
CA TRP A 67 -11.37 -4.79 13.50
C TRP A 67 -12.54 -5.73 13.72
N LYS A 68 -12.70 -6.18 14.96
CA LYS A 68 -13.85 -6.96 15.41
C LYS A 68 -14.26 -6.51 16.82
N ASP A 69 -15.55 -6.30 17.02
CA ASP A 69 -16.13 -5.90 18.32
C ASP A 69 -15.44 -4.69 18.97
N GLY A 70 -15.03 -3.72 18.15
CA GLY A 70 -14.39 -2.48 18.61
C GLY A 70 -12.94 -2.65 19.05
N LYS A 71 -12.27 -3.73 18.66
CA LYS A 71 -10.84 -3.96 18.90
C LYS A 71 -10.14 -4.42 17.63
N VAL A 72 -8.85 -4.14 17.55
CA VAL A 72 -7.96 -4.78 16.56
C VAL A 72 -7.82 -6.26 16.92
N VAL A 73 -7.89 -7.12 15.92
CA VAL A 73 -7.67 -8.55 16.07
C VAL A 73 -6.17 -8.82 15.92
N GLU A 74 -5.54 -9.25 17.00
CA GLU A 74 -4.10 -9.54 17.01
C GLU A 74 -3.79 -10.76 16.13
N GLY A 75 -2.75 -10.66 15.29
CA GLY A 75 -2.33 -11.73 14.39
C GLY A 75 -3.16 -11.87 13.11
N GLU A 76 -4.12 -10.98 12.87
CA GLU A 76 -4.87 -10.90 11.62
C GLU A 76 -4.61 -9.56 10.92
N SER A 77 -4.49 -9.62 9.58
CA SER A 77 -4.27 -8.45 8.75
C SER A 77 -5.14 -8.50 7.48
N SER A 78 -5.33 -7.33 6.87
CA SER A 78 -6.23 -7.08 5.73
C SER A 78 -5.48 -6.52 4.51
N GLU A 79 -4.28 -7.02 4.23
CA GLU A 79 -3.41 -6.54 3.13
C GLU A 79 -4.01 -6.72 1.74
N ASP A 80 -4.95 -7.65 1.60
CA ASP A 80 -5.71 -7.91 0.37
C ASP A 80 -6.87 -6.93 0.16
N GLN A 81 -7.14 -6.04 1.13
CA GLN A 81 -8.27 -5.11 1.10
C GLN A 81 -7.81 -3.64 1.07
N LYS A 82 -8.56 -2.84 0.31
CA LYS A 82 -8.43 -1.38 0.34
C LYS A 82 -9.00 -0.82 1.63
N CYS A 83 -8.44 0.28 2.10
CA CYS A 83 -8.97 1.02 3.25
C CYS A 83 -10.44 1.39 3.05
N SER A 84 -10.82 1.76 1.81
CA SER A 84 -12.19 2.11 1.42
C SER A 84 -13.22 0.99 1.55
N SER A 85 -12.79 -0.27 1.62
CA SER A 85 -13.69 -1.41 1.83
C SER A 85 -14.42 -1.30 3.18
N CYS A 86 -13.77 -0.74 4.20
CA CYS A 86 -14.35 -0.54 5.54
C CYS A 86 -14.53 0.95 5.90
N HIS A 87 -13.65 1.83 5.42
CA HIS A 87 -13.72 3.26 5.68
C HIS A 87 -14.31 4.02 4.49
N GLN A 88 -15.60 4.35 4.55
CA GLN A 88 -16.25 5.11 3.50
C GLN A 88 -15.80 6.58 3.48
N VAL A 89 -15.79 7.21 2.29
CA VAL A 89 -15.48 8.66 2.16
C VAL A 89 -16.49 9.48 2.96
N LYS A 90 -17.78 9.17 2.80
CA LYS A 90 -18.85 9.65 3.66
C LYS A 90 -19.13 8.57 4.71
N ALA A 91 -18.51 8.71 5.88
CA ALA A 91 -18.71 7.76 6.97
C ALA A 91 -20.13 7.81 7.53
N GLU A 92 -20.62 6.64 7.94
CA GLU A 92 -21.79 6.51 8.80
C GLU A 92 -21.50 7.05 10.21
N ALA A 93 -22.56 7.33 10.97
CA ALA A 93 -22.43 7.80 12.34
C ALA A 93 -21.62 6.80 13.18
N GLY A 94 -20.61 7.32 13.90
CA GLY A 94 -19.73 6.50 14.74
C GLY A 94 -18.63 5.75 13.98
N LYS A 95 -18.51 5.89 12.66
CA LYS A 95 -17.41 5.31 11.86
C LYS A 95 -16.38 6.37 11.49
N THR A 96 -15.13 5.95 11.31
CA THR A 96 -14.05 6.83 10.84
C THR A 96 -14.11 6.92 9.31
N SER A 97 -14.14 8.12 8.74
CA SER A 97 -14.10 8.32 7.29
C SER A 97 -12.74 7.96 6.69
N LEU A 98 -12.73 7.62 5.40
CA LEU A 98 -11.51 7.23 4.68
C LEU A 98 -10.35 8.22 4.87
N ARG A 99 -10.63 9.52 4.67
CA ARG A 99 -9.62 10.58 4.86
C ARG A 99 -9.07 10.58 6.29
N ASN A 100 -9.96 10.48 7.27
CA ASN A 100 -9.55 10.50 8.68
C ASN A 100 -8.82 9.21 9.08
N ALA A 101 -9.12 8.08 8.44
CA ALA A 101 -8.40 6.82 8.65
C ALA A 101 -6.94 6.97 8.22
N TYR A 102 -6.68 7.45 7.00
CA TYR A 102 -5.33 7.75 6.52
C TYR A 102 -4.62 8.76 7.43
N HIS A 103 -5.23 9.92 7.69
CA HIS A 103 -4.58 10.96 8.48
C HIS A 103 -4.26 10.49 9.90
N LYS A 104 -5.18 9.81 10.59
CA LYS A 104 -4.92 9.31 11.95
C LYS A 104 -3.83 8.23 11.94
N LEU A 105 -3.84 7.32 10.97
CA LEU A 105 -2.85 6.25 10.91
C LEU A 105 -1.45 6.81 10.64
N CYS A 106 -1.29 7.51 9.51
CA CYS A 106 0.02 7.99 9.05
C CYS A 106 0.59 9.07 9.97
N ILE A 107 -0.19 10.12 10.26
CA ILE A 107 0.31 11.29 10.99
C ILE A 107 0.62 10.92 12.44
N ASN A 108 -0.20 10.11 13.11
CA ASN A 108 0.10 9.72 14.49
C ASN A 108 1.36 8.86 14.56
N CYS A 109 1.59 7.97 13.59
CA CYS A 109 2.83 7.21 13.52
C CYS A 109 4.03 8.15 13.33
N HIS A 110 3.94 9.09 12.38
CA HIS A 110 5.01 10.05 12.11
C HIS A 110 5.33 10.92 13.34
N ILE A 111 4.31 11.44 14.02
CA ILE A 111 4.48 12.21 15.26
C ILE A 111 5.11 11.34 16.35
N LYS A 112 4.57 10.14 16.59
CA LYS A 112 5.06 9.23 17.64
C LYS A 112 6.51 8.82 17.44
N LYS A 113 6.93 8.66 16.18
CA LYS A 113 8.29 8.27 15.80
C LYS A 113 9.21 9.48 15.60
N ASP A 114 8.67 10.70 15.65
CA ASP A 114 9.35 11.95 15.28
C ASP A 114 10.06 11.85 13.92
N LYS A 115 9.36 11.23 12.94
CA LYS A 115 9.89 10.94 11.60
C LYS A 115 8.79 11.02 10.56
N GLY A 116 9.11 11.63 9.42
CA GLY A 116 8.17 11.74 8.29
C GLY A 116 7.34 13.04 8.31
N PRO A 117 6.58 13.30 7.24
CA PRO A 117 5.81 14.54 7.11
C PRO A 117 4.57 14.55 8.01
N VAL A 118 4.30 15.70 8.62
CA VAL A 118 3.10 15.92 9.47
C VAL A 118 2.25 17.10 9.02
N THR A 119 2.64 17.75 7.91
CA THR A 119 1.93 18.89 7.32
C THR A 119 1.23 18.49 6.03
N CYS A 120 0.19 19.23 5.65
CA CYS A 120 -0.57 18.95 4.43
C CYS A 120 0.32 18.87 3.20
N ALA A 121 1.18 19.88 2.99
CA ALA A 121 2.08 19.94 1.84
C ALA A 121 3.24 18.94 1.92
N GLY A 122 3.61 18.51 3.14
CA GLY A 122 4.62 17.47 3.33
C GLY A 122 4.13 16.09 2.85
N CYS A 123 2.85 15.78 3.04
CA CYS A 123 2.24 14.55 2.53
C CYS A 123 1.69 14.71 1.10
N HIS A 124 1.15 15.89 0.76
CA HIS A 124 0.50 16.19 -0.51
C HIS A 124 1.23 17.33 -1.25
N PRO A 125 2.42 17.07 -1.80
CA PRO A 125 3.22 18.10 -2.47
C PRO A 125 2.57 18.58 -3.78
N ASP A 126 2.72 19.86 -4.07
CA ASP A 126 2.28 20.46 -5.33
C ASP A 126 3.02 19.81 -6.51
N GLY A 127 2.30 19.51 -7.60
CA GLY A 127 2.87 18.80 -8.75
C GLY A 127 3.01 17.29 -8.55
N GLY A 128 2.58 16.74 -7.41
CA GLY A 128 2.30 15.31 -7.21
C GLY A 128 1.11 14.87 -8.05
N ALA A 129 1.21 15.01 -9.38
CA ALA A 129 0.27 14.39 -10.29
C ALA A 129 0.31 12.90 -9.98
N ALA A 130 -0.83 12.37 -9.54
CA ALA A 130 -1.13 10.98 -9.73
C ALA A 130 -0.75 10.64 -11.18
N PRO A 131 0.17 9.69 -11.48
CA PRO A 131 0.27 9.20 -12.85
C PRO A 131 -1.14 8.85 -13.31
N ALA A 132 -1.54 9.34 -14.49
CA ALA A 132 -2.85 9.08 -15.04
C ALA A 132 -3.10 7.57 -14.91
N GLY A 133 -4.18 7.21 -14.21
CA GLY A 133 -4.54 5.80 -14.01
C GLY A 133 -4.62 5.10 -15.36
N HIS A 134 -4.14 3.85 -15.38
CA HIS A 134 -4.27 2.95 -16.51
C HIS A 134 -5.74 2.56 -16.70
#